data_AF-A0A4R5QEX7-F1
#
_entry.id   AF-A0A4R5QEX7-F1
#
_cell.length_a   1.000
_cell.length_b   1.000
_cell.length_c   1.000
_cell.angle_alpha   90.00
_cell.angle_beta   90.00
_cell.angle_gamma   90.00
#
_symmetry.space_group_name_H-M   'P 1'
#
loop_
_entity.id
_entity.type
_entity.pdbx_description
1 polymer ?
#
loop_
_entity_poly.entity_id
_entity_poly.type
_entity_poly.pdbx_seq_one_letter_code
_entity_poly.pdbx_strand_id
1 'polypeptide(L)'
;MAERFAVSVGTVNAWLRLAPSGQRAPRRGGSGQAMLGGTDPAVLRNLVAEQNDATLAQYADRLAERTGGRRFDPSTLSRTLRRLGLLRRKRRCTPPSRPGRR
;
A
#
# COMPACT_ATOMS: atom_id res chain seq x y z
N MET A 1 -29.74 -16.12 -27.21
CA MET A 1 -29.31 -15.38 -26.00
C MET A 1 -28.21 -14.37 -26.33
N ALA A 2 -27.08 -14.79 -26.91
CA ALA A 2 -25.97 -13.91 -27.31
C ALA A 2 -26.38 -12.77 -28.29
N GLU A 3 -27.17 -13.10 -29.32
CA GLU A 3 -27.64 -12.14 -30.34
C GLU A 3 -28.58 -11.06 -29.79
N ARG A 4 -29.38 -11.39 -28.77
CA ARG A 4 -30.34 -10.45 -28.15
C ARG A 4 -29.67 -9.40 -27.28
N PHE A 5 -28.48 -9.69 -26.77
CA PHE A 5 -27.74 -8.81 -25.86
C PHE A 5 -26.45 -8.24 -26.47
N ALA A 6 -26.18 -8.51 -27.76
CA ALA A 6 -24.94 -8.12 -28.44
C ALA A 6 -23.67 -8.53 -27.67
N VAL A 7 -23.69 -9.71 -27.05
CA VAL A 7 -22.57 -10.28 -26.28
C VAL A 7 -22.04 -11.51 -26.99
N SER A 8 -20.72 -11.69 -27.02
CA SER A 8 -20.12 -12.89 -27.63
C SER A 8 -20.53 -14.18 -26.91
N VAL A 9 -20.64 -15.28 -27.65
CA VAL A 9 -20.96 -16.61 -27.08
C VAL A 9 -19.94 -17.01 -26.00
N GLY A 10 -18.66 -16.65 -26.19
CA GLY A 10 -17.60 -16.90 -25.21
C GLY A 10 -17.84 -16.19 -23.87
N THR A 11 -18.31 -14.94 -23.91
CA THR A 11 -18.65 -14.17 -22.69
C THR A 11 -19.84 -14.79 -21.96
N VAL A 12 -20.88 -15.22 -22.68
CA VAL A 12 -22.05 -15.89 -22.07
C VAL A 12 -21.62 -17.20 -21.39
N ASN A 13 -20.78 -18.01 -22.04
CA ASN A 13 -20.26 -19.25 -21.46
C ASN A 13 -19.41 -18.99 -20.20
N ALA A 14 -18.57 -17.96 -20.21
CA ALA A 14 -17.80 -17.56 -19.05
C ALA A 14 -18.68 -17.16 -17.86
N TRP A 15 -19.78 -16.44 -18.10
CA TRP A 15 -20.75 -16.08 -17.04
C TRP A 15 -21.53 -17.29 -16.52
N LEU A 16 -21.93 -18.22 -17.38
CA LEU A 16 -22.60 -19.46 -16.97
C LEU A 16 -21.70 -20.32 -16.08
N ARG A 17 -20.40 -20.38 -16.38
CA ARG A 17 -19.41 -21.07 -15.53
C ARG A 17 -19.24 -20.44 -14.16
N LEU A 18 -19.41 -19.12 -14.05
CA LEU A 18 -19.26 -18.37 -12.80
C LEU A 18 -20.57 -18.31 -11.98
N ALA A 19 -21.73 -18.49 -12.63
CA ALA A 19 -23.05 -18.38 -12.01
C ALA A 19 -23.26 -19.24 -10.75
N PRO A 20 -22.74 -20.48 -10.64
CA PRO A 20 -22.89 -21.31 -9.44
C PRO A 20 -22.24 -20.70 -8.19
N SER A 21 -21.22 -19.85 -8.35
CA SER A 21 -20.52 -19.19 -7.24
C SER A 21 -21.28 -18.00 -6.64
N GLY A 22 -22.45 -17.63 -7.21
CA GLY A 22 -23.23 -16.47 -6.79
C GLY A 22 -22.59 -15.11 -7.12
N GLN A 23 -21.36 -15.08 -7.64
CA GLN A 23 -20.67 -13.85 -8.03
C GLN A 23 -21.19 -13.32 -9.37
N ARG A 24 -22.02 -12.27 -9.27
CA ARG A 24 -22.56 -11.52 -10.42
C ARG A 24 -21.85 -10.18 -10.65
N ALA A 25 -20.95 -9.81 -9.74
CA ALA A 25 -20.17 -8.58 -9.86
C ALA A 25 -18.93 -8.81 -10.76
N PRO A 26 -18.53 -7.82 -11.57
CA PRO A 26 -17.27 -7.90 -12.30
C PRO A 26 -16.12 -8.07 -11.31
N ARG A 27 -15.18 -8.96 -11.65
CA ARG A 27 -13.96 -9.12 -10.86
C ARG A 27 -13.27 -7.76 -10.79
N ARG A 28 -13.03 -7.25 -9.58
CA ARG A 28 -12.24 -6.03 -9.40
C ARG A 28 -10.86 -6.25 -10.01
N GLY A 29 -10.55 -5.52 -11.08
CA GLY A 29 -9.22 -5.52 -11.67
C GLY A 29 -8.25 -4.74 -10.78
N GLY A 30 -7.06 -5.31 -10.56
CA GLY A 30 -5.88 -4.54 -10.14
C GLY A 30 -5.40 -4.69 -8.69
N SER A 31 -4.18 -5.23 -8.60
CA SER A 31 -3.19 -5.06 -7.53
C SER A 31 -3.44 -5.74 -6.17
N GLY A 32 -3.67 -7.05 -6.20
CA GLY A 32 -3.35 -7.94 -5.09
C GLY A 32 -1.84 -8.20 -4.93
N GLN A 33 -0.95 -7.31 -5.40
CA GLN A 33 0.48 -7.49 -5.21
C GLN A 33 0.86 -6.93 -3.85
N ALA A 34 1.31 -7.82 -2.97
CA ALA A 34 1.97 -7.45 -1.73
C ALA A 34 3.09 -6.45 -2.05
N MET A 35 2.89 -5.18 -1.68
CA MET A 35 3.73 -4.06 -2.12
C MET A 35 5.18 -4.20 -1.66
N LEU A 36 5.39 -5.03 -0.64
CA LEU A 36 6.68 -5.38 -0.07
C LEU A 36 7.10 -6.80 -0.49
N GLY A 37 6.66 -7.24 -1.66
CA GLY A 37 6.97 -8.55 -2.26
C GLY A 37 6.62 -9.74 -1.36
N GLY A 38 5.53 -9.63 -0.60
CA GLY A 38 5.07 -10.65 0.36
C GLY A 38 5.29 -10.29 1.82
N THR A 39 6.12 -9.28 2.13
CA THR A 39 6.36 -8.88 3.51
C THR A 39 5.15 -8.18 4.10
N ASP A 40 4.80 -8.55 5.33
CA ASP A 40 3.65 -8.02 6.05
C ASP A 40 3.77 -6.50 6.23
N PRO A 41 2.81 -5.69 5.74
CA PRO A 41 2.78 -4.25 5.97
C PRO A 41 2.77 -3.84 7.45
N ALA A 42 2.46 -4.75 8.38
CA ALA A 42 2.60 -4.53 9.83
C ALA A 42 4.05 -4.28 10.27
N VAL A 43 5.04 -4.90 9.61
CA VAL A 43 6.46 -4.69 9.91
C VAL A 43 6.86 -3.23 9.67
N LEU A 44 6.38 -2.65 8.56
CA LEU A 44 6.61 -1.24 8.24
C LEU A 44 5.88 -0.31 9.22
N ARG A 45 4.66 -0.64 9.66
CA ARG A 45 3.93 0.12 10.68
C ARG A 45 4.71 0.21 11.99
N ASN A 46 5.23 -0.92 12.48
CA ASN A 46 5.98 -0.96 13.74
C ASN A 46 7.27 -0.14 13.64
N LEU A 47 8.00 -0.26 12.52
CA LEU A 47 9.22 0.52 12.26
C LEU A 47 8.96 2.03 12.25
N VAL A 48 7.85 2.47 11.66
CA VAL A 48 7.46 3.88 11.60
C VAL A 48 6.96 4.39 12.96
N ALA A 49 6.31 3.52 13.76
CA ALA A 49 5.90 3.84 15.12
C ALA A 49 7.10 3.98 16.06
N GLU A 50 8.13 3.14 15.91
CA GLU A 50 9.37 3.20 16.68
C GLU A 50 10.20 4.45 16.34
N GLN A 51 10.35 4.80 15.05
CA GLN A 51 11.18 5.94 14.62
C GLN A 51 10.60 6.70 13.43
N ASN A 52 9.70 7.65 13.69
CA ASN A 52 9.08 8.47 12.64
C ASN A 52 10.06 9.39 11.88
N ASP A 53 11.26 9.65 12.43
CA ASP A 53 12.23 10.61 11.92
C ASP A 53 13.29 10.02 10.97
N ALA A 54 13.25 8.72 10.68
CA ALA A 54 14.18 8.09 9.75
C ALA A 54 13.91 8.47 8.29
N THR A 55 14.97 8.57 7.47
CA THR A 55 14.84 8.84 6.04
C THR A 55 14.40 7.58 5.27
N LEU A 56 13.86 7.74 4.06
CA LEU A 56 13.40 6.60 3.24
C LEU A 56 14.51 5.57 2.97
N ALA A 57 15.76 6.01 2.82
CA ALA A 57 16.92 5.13 2.66
C ALA A 57 17.19 4.30 3.92
N GLN A 58 17.13 4.93 5.10
CA GLN A 58 17.29 4.23 6.38
C GLN A 58 16.19 3.20 6.62
N TYR A 59 14.96 3.48 6.17
CA TYR A 59 13.89 2.48 6.19
C TYR A 59 14.18 1.31 5.25
N ALA A 60 14.77 1.54 4.08
CA ALA A 60 15.14 0.50 3.14
C ALA A 60 16.21 -0.45 3.71
N ASP A 61 17.25 0.11 4.32
CA ASP A 61 18.31 -0.68 4.94
C ASP A 61 17.79 -1.50 6.11
N ARG A 62 16.98 -0.91 6.99
CA ARG A 62 16.38 -1.63 8.13
C ARG A 62 15.36 -2.68 7.71
N LEU A 63 14.61 -2.43 6.64
CA LEU A 63 13.75 -3.45 6.06
C LEU A 63 14.56 -4.58 5.46
N ALA A 64 15.71 -4.30 4.85
CA ALA A 64 16.62 -5.33 4.39
C ALA A 64 17.12 -6.17 5.59
N GLU A 65 17.57 -5.54 6.67
CA GLU A 65 18.02 -6.25 7.89
C GLU A 65 16.93 -7.18 8.46
N ARG A 66 15.68 -6.71 8.53
CA ARG A 66 14.56 -7.50 9.08
C ARG A 66 13.94 -8.52 8.11
N THR A 67 14.12 -8.34 6.80
CA THR A 67 13.53 -9.20 5.74
C THR A 67 14.58 -10.11 5.11
N GLY A 68 15.74 -10.31 5.74
CA GLY A 68 16.78 -11.22 5.26
C GLY A 68 17.55 -10.71 4.03
N GLY A 69 17.85 -9.42 3.98
CA GLY A 69 18.71 -8.79 2.97
C GLY A 69 17.98 -8.20 1.75
N ARG A 70 16.64 -8.25 1.71
CA ARG A 70 15.88 -7.69 0.58
C ARG A 70 15.83 -6.16 0.63
N ARG A 71 16.56 -5.51 -0.25
CA ARG A 71 16.47 -4.06 -0.45
C ARG A 71 15.20 -3.69 -1.21
N PHE A 72 14.48 -2.70 -0.69
CA PHE A 72 13.31 -2.13 -1.34
C PHE A 72 13.63 -0.76 -1.92
N ASP A 73 13.15 -0.51 -3.14
CA ASP A 73 13.29 0.80 -3.78
C ASP A 73 12.57 1.89 -2.96
N PRO A 74 13.16 3.10 -2.81
CA PRO A 74 12.53 4.21 -2.09
C PRO A 74 11.13 4.58 -2.60
N SER A 75 10.85 4.40 -3.90
CA SER A 75 9.53 4.65 -4.49
C SER A 75 8.50 3.64 -4.03
N THR A 76 8.89 2.37 -3.89
CA THR A 76 8.05 1.30 -3.34
C THR A 76 7.71 1.59 -1.88
N LEU A 77 8.69 2.03 -1.08
CA LEU A 77 8.46 2.43 0.30
C LEU A 77 7.54 3.64 0.40
N SER A 78 7.78 4.69 -0.39
CA SER A 78 6.94 5.90 -0.43
C SER A 78 5.48 5.60 -0.76
N ARG A 79 5.23 4.76 -1.79
CA ARG A 79 3.86 4.33 -2.15
C ARG A 79 3.21 3.49 -1.05
N THR A 80 3.98 2.62 -0.41
CA THR A 80 3.49 1.76 0.68
C THR A 80 3.13 2.60 1.92
N LEU A 81 4.00 3.53 2.33
CA LEU A 81 3.75 4.46 3.42
C LEU A 81 2.50 5.32 3.16
N ARG A 82 2.34 5.84 1.93
CA ARG A 82 1.16 6.61 1.52
C ARG A 82 -0.12 5.78 1.61
N ARG A 83 -0.10 4.54 1.13
CA ARG A 83 -1.26 3.62 1.19
C ARG A 83 -1.61 3.24 2.63
N LEU A 84 -0.61 3.18 3.50
CA LEU A 84 -0.78 2.91 4.93
C LEU A 84 -1.21 4.16 5.74
N GLY A 85 -1.27 5.34 5.12
CA GLY A 85 -1.59 6.60 5.81
C GLY A 85 -0.48 7.09 6.74
N LEU A 86 0.72 6.52 6.66
CA LEU A 86 1.85 6.78 7.55
C LEU A 86 2.72 7.94 7.05
N LEU A 87 2.08 9.08 6.76
CA LEU A 87 2.78 10.26 6.30
C LEU A 87 3.56 10.91 7.45
N ARG A 88 4.77 11.42 7.14
CA ARG A 88 5.63 12.13 8.10
C ARG A 88 4.88 13.33 8.68
N ARG A 89 4.67 13.33 10.00
CA ARG A 89 4.07 14.46 10.71
C ARG A 89 5.15 15.49 11.00
N LYS A 90 5.19 16.60 10.25
CA LYS A 90 6.03 17.75 10.63
C LYS A 90 5.45 18.37 11.90
N ARG A 91 6.20 18.36 13.01
CA ARG A 91 5.80 19.09 14.24
C ARG A 91 5.68 20.58 13.92
N ARG A 92 4.70 21.25 14.53
CA ARG A 92 4.55 22.70 14.44
C ARG A 92 5.82 23.36 14.99
N CYS A 93 6.44 24.24 14.22
CA CYS A 93 7.40 25.19 14.76
C CYS A 93 6.65 26.07 15.75
N THR A 94 6.75 25.79 17.05
CA THR A 94 6.38 26.77 18.07
C THR A 94 7.47 27.83 18.10
N PRO A 95 7.15 29.12 17.88
CA PRO A 95 8.11 30.20 18.06
C PRO A 95 8.69 30.12 19.47
N PRO A 96 9.99 30.38 19.67
CA PRO A 96 10.53 30.51 21.02
C PRO A 96 9.74 31.61 21.74
N SER A 97 9.14 31.26 22.88
CA SER A 97 8.52 32.23 23.77
C SER A 97 9.57 33.29 24.09
N ARG A 98 9.27 34.53 23.70
CA ARG A 98 10.15 35.69 23.81
C ARG A 98 10.74 35.74 25.24
N PRO A 99 12.07 35.70 25.44
CA PRO A 99 12.60 35.99 26.76
C PRO A 99 12.26 37.46 27.07
N GLY A 100 11.48 37.66 28.13
CA GLY A 100 11.17 38.98 28.65
C GLY A 100 12.46 39.74 28.90
N ARG A 101 12.60 40.90 28.25
CA ARG A 101 13.72 41.80 28.45
C ARG A 101 13.19 42.98 29.27
N ARG A 102 13.89 43.22 30.39
CA ARG A 102 13.75 44.28 31.40
C ARG A 102 12.84 43.96 32.58
#